data_AF-A0A963JVF7-F1
#
_entry.id   AF-A0A963JVF7-F1
#
_cell.length_a   1.000
_cell.length_b   1.000
_cell.length_c   1.000
_cell.angle_alpha   90.00
_cell.angle_beta   90.00
_cell.angle_gamma   90.00
#
_symmetry.space_group_name_H-M   'P 1'
#
loop_
_entity.id
_entity.type
_entity.pdbx_description
1 polymer ?
#
loop_
_entity_poly.entity_id
_entity_poly.type
_entity_poly.pdbx_seq_one_letter_code
_entity_poly.pdbx_strand_id
1 'polypeptide(L)'
;MKLCPTGHATHPQWRMAAALALAQVRAQMALPAYAQAPALGLLYITDHYAAQAQELLDYLSAELPEITDWSGTVGVGVCAGNAEYFDEPALALMLLDLPCDQYRVFSGVAPLPRAGASGFVAHTALVHADGSTPDVAGLIAEMAERTTSGYVFGGLSASRGASVQFAVGGSGNLAGQGAAGGVFAGGLSGVAFGADVPLLSRVTQGCQPVGA
;
A
#
# COMPACT_ATOMS: atom_id res chain seq x y z
N MET A 1 21.65 6.59 -2.90
CA MET A 1 20.19 6.45 -3.04
C MET A 1 19.56 7.48 -2.11
N LYS A 2 18.55 8.21 -2.58
CA LYS A 2 17.81 9.15 -1.71
C LYS A 2 16.92 8.37 -0.74
N LEU A 3 16.66 8.94 0.43
CA LEU A 3 15.75 8.36 1.42
C LEU A 3 14.29 8.56 1.00
N CYS A 4 13.43 7.62 1.36
CA CYS A 4 11.98 7.75 1.17
C CYS A 4 11.41 8.69 2.24
N PRO A 5 10.64 9.73 1.87
CA PRO A 5 9.89 10.53 2.83
C PRO A 5 8.88 9.65 3.57
N THR A 6 8.80 9.81 4.89
CA THR A 6 7.86 9.10 5.76
C THR A 6 7.24 10.05 6.76
N GLY A 7 5.95 9.84 7.07
CA GLY A 7 5.25 10.55 8.12
C GLY A 7 4.27 9.63 8.84
N HIS A 8 4.13 9.82 10.14
CA HIS A 8 3.17 9.05 10.93
C HIS A 8 2.64 9.90 12.08
N ALA A 9 1.41 9.63 12.50
CA ALA A 9 0.80 10.36 13.61
C ALA A 9 -0.36 9.57 14.22
N THR A 10 -0.60 9.84 15.51
CA THR A 10 -1.78 9.40 16.26
C THR A 10 -2.63 10.62 16.60
N HIS A 11 -3.94 10.53 16.40
CA HIS A 11 -4.90 11.58 16.79
C HIS A 11 -6.35 11.06 16.74
N PRO A 12 -7.26 11.43 17.67
CA PRO A 12 -8.67 10.99 17.58
C PRO A 12 -9.41 11.41 16.30
N GLN A 13 -8.97 12.49 15.66
CA GLN A 13 -9.49 12.97 14.38
C GLN A 13 -8.50 12.67 13.26
N TRP A 14 -8.91 11.85 12.30
CA TRP A 14 -8.06 11.40 11.20
C TRP A 14 -7.44 12.54 10.37
N ARG A 15 -8.19 13.64 10.16
CA ARG A 15 -7.69 14.81 9.40
C ARG A 15 -6.46 15.43 10.05
N MET A 16 -6.43 15.50 11.37
CA MET A 16 -5.28 16.04 12.10
C MET A 16 -4.09 15.10 12.03
N ALA A 17 -4.30 13.78 12.19
CA ALA A 17 -3.22 12.80 12.01
C ALA A 17 -2.63 12.87 10.59
N ALA A 18 -3.47 12.97 9.56
CA ALA A 18 -3.04 13.13 8.17
C ALA A 18 -2.24 14.43 7.97
N ALA A 19 -2.72 15.56 8.49
CA ALA A 19 -2.00 16.85 8.42
C ALA A 19 -0.62 16.79 9.13
N LEU A 20 -0.53 16.13 10.29
CA LEU A 20 0.72 15.95 11.02
C LEU A 20 1.72 15.05 10.27
N ALA A 21 1.24 13.96 9.66
CA ALA A 21 2.08 13.10 8.84
C ALA A 21 2.54 13.81 7.56
N LEU A 22 1.66 14.56 6.89
CA LEU A 22 1.98 15.38 5.73
C LEU A 22 3.05 16.44 6.03
N ALA A 23 2.97 17.10 7.20
CA ALA A 23 3.98 18.07 7.61
C ALA A 23 5.38 17.43 7.72
N GLN A 24 5.48 16.21 8.25
CA GLN A 24 6.74 15.46 8.31
C GLN A 24 7.27 15.11 6.92
N VAL A 25 6.40 14.59 6.05
CA VAL A 25 6.76 14.22 4.66
C VAL A 25 7.25 15.44 3.88
N ARG A 26 6.52 16.58 3.94
CA ARG A 26 6.90 17.83 3.26
C ARG A 26 8.22 18.38 3.79
N ALA A 27 8.44 18.34 5.12
CA ALA A 27 9.71 18.75 5.71
C ALA A 27 10.87 17.88 5.22
N GLN A 28 10.68 16.57 5.09
CA GLN A 28 11.69 15.65 4.56
C GLN A 28 11.97 15.88 3.07
N MET A 29 10.94 16.06 2.24
CA MET A 29 11.10 16.34 0.80
C MET A 29 11.86 17.64 0.52
N ALA A 30 11.86 18.60 1.45
CA ALA A 30 12.66 19.82 1.34
C ALA A 30 14.17 19.59 1.57
N LEU A 31 14.57 18.43 2.12
CA LEU A 31 15.96 18.10 2.43
C LEU A 31 16.64 17.40 1.24
N PRO A 32 17.92 17.70 0.93
CA PRO A 32 18.63 17.09 -0.20
C PRO A 32 18.78 15.56 -0.13
N ALA A 33 18.74 14.99 1.07
CA ALA A 33 18.91 13.56 1.31
C ALA A 33 17.70 12.73 0.90
N TYR A 34 16.52 13.34 0.73
CA TYR A 34 15.26 12.66 0.47
C TYR A 34 14.82 12.77 -0.98
N ALA A 35 13.97 11.83 -1.39
CA ALA A 35 13.29 11.86 -2.68
C ALA A 35 12.45 13.14 -2.80
N GLN A 36 12.50 13.75 -3.98
CA GLN A 36 11.86 15.04 -4.26
C GLN A 36 10.70 14.93 -5.24
N ALA A 37 10.61 13.84 -6.00
CA ALA A 37 9.52 13.58 -6.93
C ALA A 37 9.02 12.12 -6.81
N PRO A 38 8.65 11.66 -5.60
CA PRO A 38 8.00 10.37 -5.46
C PRO A 38 6.69 10.33 -6.26
N ALA A 39 6.29 9.14 -6.72
CA ALA A 39 5.05 8.93 -7.47
C ALA A 39 4.12 7.88 -6.83
N LEU A 40 4.66 7.06 -5.91
CA LEU A 40 3.95 5.97 -5.23
C LEU A 40 3.86 6.23 -3.73
N GLY A 41 2.65 6.26 -3.19
CA GLY A 41 2.36 6.34 -1.76
C GLY A 41 2.01 4.98 -1.17
N LEU A 42 2.70 4.60 -0.09
CA LEU A 42 2.29 3.50 0.79
C LEU A 42 1.58 4.06 2.02
N LEU A 43 0.32 3.67 2.21
CA LEU A 43 -0.54 4.16 3.28
C LEU A 43 -1.05 3.01 4.16
N TYR A 44 -0.69 3.04 5.42
CA TYR A 44 -1.23 2.13 6.42
C TYR A 44 -1.96 2.91 7.49
N ILE A 45 -3.16 2.44 7.85
CA ILE A 45 -3.99 3.06 8.89
C ILE A 45 -4.32 2.04 9.97
N THR A 46 -4.56 2.49 11.19
CA THR A 46 -5.22 1.64 12.18
C THR A 46 -6.72 1.54 11.87
N ASP A 47 -7.35 0.47 12.31
CA ASP A 47 -8.77 0.18 12.08
C ASP A 47 -9.75 1.24 12.63
N HIS A 48 -9.28 2.09 13.53
CA HIS A 48 -9.99 3.30 13.97
C HIS A 48 -10.34 4.25 12.82
N TYR A 49 -9.55 4.28 11.75
CA TYR A 49 -9.80 5.11 10.57
C TYR A 49 -10.46 4.36 9.41
N ALA A 50 -10.79 3.08 9.56
CA ALA A 50 -11.33 2.26 8.47
C ALA A 50 -12.61 2.84 7.86
N ALA A 51 -13.48 3.41 8.70
CA ALA A 51 -14.74 4.03 8.26
C ALA A 51 -14.52 5.32 7.43
N GLN A 52 -13.38 5.98 7.58
CA GLN A 52 -13.02 7.21 6.86
C GLN A 52 -11.91 6.98 5.84
N ALA A 53 -11.59 5.73 5.51
CA ALA A 53 -10.46 5.39 4.64
C ALA A 53 -10.51 6.11 3.29
N GLN A 54 -11.69 6.20 2.66
CA GLN A 54 -11.85 6.89 1.38
C GLN A 54 -11.61 8.40 1.51
N GLU A 55 -12.23 9.05 2.50
CA GLU A 55 -12.01 10.48 2.74
C GLU A 55 -10.56 10.81 3.09
N LEU A 56 -9.89 9.90 3.81
CA LEU A 56 -8.47 10.02 4.16
C LEU A 56 -7.59 9.91 2.92
N LEU A 57 -7.83 8.91 2.06
CA LEU A 57 -7.11 8.77 0.80
C LEU A 57 -7.33 9.98 -0.11
N ASP A 58 -8.57 10.46 -0.24
CA ASP A 58 -8.92 11.62 -1.06
C ASP A 58 -8.21 12.88 -0.55
N TYR A 59 -8.17 13.08 0.77
CA TYR A 59 -7.47 14.18 1.40
C TYR A 59 -5.96 14.13 1.15
N LEU A 60 -5.32 12.97 1.35
CA LEU A 60 -3.88 12.81 1.08
C LEU A 60 -3.55 12.99 -0.41
N SER A 61 -4.40 12.48 -1.30
CA SER A 61 -4.23 12.62 -2.76
C SER A 61 -4.37 14.08 -3.21
N ALA A 62 -5.28 14.83 -2.59
CA ALA A 62 -5.43 16.27 -2.86
C ALA A 62 -4.23 17.09 -2.34
N GLU A 63 -3.66 16.71 -1.20
CA GLU A 63 -2.50 17.38 -0.60
C GLU A 63 -1.16 16.99 -1.24
N LEU A 64 -1.11 15.87 -1.96
CA LEU A 64 0.07 15.33 -2.66
C LEU A 64 -0.29 14.93 -4.11
N PRO A 65 -0.67 15.89 -4.98
CA PRO A 65 -1.11 15.61 -6.35
C PRO A 65 -0.03 14.96 -7.23
N GLU A 66 1.24 15.04 -6.85
CA GLU A 66 2.35 14.33 -7.48
C GLU A 66 2.32 12.81 -7.26
N ILE A 67 1.61 12.34 -6.23
CA ILE A 67 1.46 10.92 -5.93
C ILE A 67 0.26 10.37 -6.69
N THR A 68 0.54 9.82 -7.86
CA THR A 68 -0.46 9.26 -8.77
C THR A 68 -0.88 7.84 -8.42
N ASP A 69 -0.06 7.13 -7.66
CA ASP A 69 -0.25 5.73 -7.33
C ASP A 69 -0.27 5.52 -5.82
N TRP A 70 -1.21 4.72 -5.34
CA TRP A 70 -1.39 4.45 -3.91
C TRP A 70 -1.56 2.96 -3.65
N SER A 71 -0.96 2.47 -2.57
CA SER A 71 -1.18 1.11 -2.09
C SER A 71 -1.09 1.02 -0.57
N GLY A 72 -1.74 0.04 0.03
CA GLY A 72 -1.66 -0.17 1.47
C GLY A 72 -2.92 -0.82 2.03
N THR A 73 -3.02 -0.86 3.35
CA THR A 73 -4.18 -1.49 4.00
C THR A 73 -4.35 -1.05 5.45
N VAL A 74 -5.47 -1.46 6.03
CA VAL A 74 -5.77 -1.32 7.46
C VAL A 74 -5.08 -2.41 8.29
N GLY A 75 -4.66 -2.04 9.50
CA GLY A 75 -4.19 -2.95 10.54
C GLY A 75 -4.83 -2.64 11.90
N VAL A 76 -4.74 -3.56 12.85
CA VAL A 76 -5.08 -3.29 14.28
C VAL A 76 -4.06 -2.37 14.95
N GLY A 77 -2.89 -2.22 14.32
CA GLY A 77 -1.84 -1.29 14.68
C GLY A 77 -0.94 -0.99 13.47
N VAL A 78 -0.15 0.07 13.56
CA VAL A 78 0.84 0.44 12.55
C VAL A 78 2.18 0.75 13.22
N CYS A 79 3.28 0.31 12.59
CA CYS A 79 4.64 0.62 13.00
C CYS A 79 5.25 1.63 12.04
N ALA A 80 5.84 2.70 12.57
CA ALA A 80 6.46 3.74 11.77
C ALA A 80 7.64 4.37 12.50
N GLY A 81 8.81 4.40 11.85
CA GLY A 81 10.03 4.93 12.45
C GLY A 81 10.40 4.18 13.73
N ASN A 82 10.35 4.88 14.86
CA ASN A 82 10.61 4.35 16.20
C ASN A 82 9.32 4.22 17.05
N ALA A 83 8.14 4.29 16.43
CA ALA A 83 6.85 4.22 17.10
C ALA A 83 6.04 3.00 16.63
N GLU A 84 5.29 2.43 17.56
CA GLU A 84 4.25 1.44 17.33
C GLU A 84 2.96 2.00 17.90
N TYR A 85 1.93 2.10 17.06
CA TYR A 85 0.61 2.57 17.43
C TYR A 85 -0.33 1.37 17.40
N PHE A 86 -0.67 0.85 18.57
CA PHE A 86 -1.54 -0.31 18.74
C PHE A 86 -2.74 0.09 19.59
N ASP A 87 -3.94 -0.32 19.15
CA ASP A 87 -5.19 0.04 19.82
C ASP A 87 -5.43 1.56 19.97
N GLU A 88 -4.93 2.34 19.01
CA GLU A 88 -5.13 3.80 18.95
C GLU A 88 -5.31 4.29 17.50
N PRO A 89 -5.97 5.45 17.29
CA PRO A 89 -6.18 6.02 15.96
C PRO A 89 -4.89 6.60 15.39
N ALA A 90 -4.31 5.93 14.40
CA ALA A 90 -3.02 6.30 13.83
C ALA A 90 -2.90 5.94 12.34
N LEU A 91 -1.92 6.56 11.68
CA LEU A 91 -1.54 6.24 10.31
C LEU A 91 -0.03 6.34 10.11
N ALA A 92 0.44 5.64 9.09
CA ALA A 92 1.81 5.68 8.58
C ALA A 92 1.77 5.87 7.05
N LEU A 93 2.57 6.81 6.57
CA LEU A 93 2.71 7.18 5.17
C LEU A 93 4.19 7.07 4.78
N MET A 94 4.46 6.45 3.63
CA MET A 94 5.79 6.39 3.01
C MET A 94 5.67 6.70 1.53
N LEU A 95 6.53 7.58 1.01
CA LEU A 95 6.55 7.94 -0.41
C LEU A 95 7.77 7.34 -1.10
N LEU A 96 7.52 6.62 -2.20
CA LEU A 96 8.52 5.90 -2.97
C LEU A 96 8.79 6.62 -4.30
N ASP A 97 10.07 6.87 -4.55
CA ASP A 97 10.59 7.43 -5.81
C ASP A 97 11.19 6.30 -6.63
N LEU A 98 10.30 5.63 -7.37
CA LEU A 98 10.61 4.52 -8.25
C LEU A 98 10.34 4.94 -9.70
N PRO A 99 11.15 4.48 -10.66
CA PRO A 99 10.83 4.67 -12.08
C PRO A 99 9.42 4.14 -12.39
N CYS A 100 8.62 4.93 -13.11
CA CYS A 100 7.22 4.61 -13.38
C CYS A 100 7.03 3.37 -14.27
N ASP A 101 8.07 2.92 -14.96
CA ASP A 101 8.12 1.67 -15.71
C ASP A 101 8.47 0.45 -14.84
N GLN A 102 8.91 0.67 -13.60
CA GLN A 102 9.40 -0.38 -12.69
C GLN A 102 8.41 -0.80 -11.59
N TYR A 103 7.20 -0.25 -11.57
CA TYR A 103 6.15 -0.75 -10.68
C TYR A 103 4.75 -0.66 -11.29
N ARG A 104 3.83 -1.50 -10.83
CA ARG A 104 2.40 -1.43 -11.17
C ARG A 104 1.55 -1.68 -9.93
N VAL A 105 0.67 -0.74 -9.60
CA VAL A 105 -0.40 -0.98 -8.61
C VAL A 105 -1.44 -1.89 -9.23
N PHE A 106 -1.94 -2.86 -8.45
CA PHE A 106 -2.99 -3.77 -8.88
C PHE A 106 -4.08 -3.89 -7.81
N SER A 107 -5.26 -4.34 -8.24
CA SER A 107 -6.39 -4.68 -7.38
C SER A 107 -7.28 -5.72 -8.08
N GLY A 108 -8.36 -6.14 -7.42
CA GLY A 108 -9.36 -7.02 -8.04
C GLY A 108 -10.03 -6.42 -9.30
N VAL A 109 -10.16 -5.09 -9.38
CA VAL A 109 -10.77 -4.40 -10.54
C VAL A 109 -9.74 -3.97 -11.60
N ALA A 110 -8.48 -3.86 -11.21
CA ALA A 110 -7.34 -3.59 -12.08
C ALA A 110 -6.26 -4.67 -11.88
N PRO A 111 -6.46 -5.88 -12.40
CA PRO A 111 -5.58 -7.01 -12.12
C PRO A 111 -4.21 -6.83 -12.79
N LEU A 112 -3.17 -7.37 -12.16
CA LEU A 112 -1.84 -7.41 -12.74
C LEU A 112 -1.86 -8.24 -14.05
N PRO A 113 -1.43 -7.67 -15.19
CA PRO A 113 -1.35 -8.40 -16.44
C PRO A 113 -0.45 -9.63 -16.32
N ARG A 114 -0.81 -10.71 -17.02
CA ARG A 114 0.09 -11.89 -17.12
C ARG A 114 1.39 -11.49 -17.81
N ALA A 115 2.49 -12.15 -17.43
CA ALA A 115 3.79 -11.96 -18.06
C ALA A 115 3.69 -12.09 -19.59
N GLY A 116 4.22 -11.10 -20.32
CA GLY A 116 4.17 -11.03 -21.78
C GLY A 116 2.90 -10.42 -22.37
N ALA A 117 1.84 -10.15 -21.59
CA ALA A 117 0.65 -9.42 -22.06
C ALA A 117 0.81 -7.89 -22.01
N SER A 118 1.84 -7.40 -21.32
CA SER A 118 2.17 -5.97 -21.22
C SER A 118 3.69 -5.79 -21.26
N GLY A 119 4.16 -4.57 -21.51
CA GLY A 119 5.59 -4.23 -21.45
C GLY A 119 6.22 -4.31 -20.06
N PHE A 120 5.40 -4.46 -19.00
CA PHE A 120 5.87 -4.65 -17.63
C PHE A 120 5.91 -6.14 -17.26
N VAL A 121 7.03 -6.57 -16.69
CA VAL A 121 7.23 -7.92 -16.16
C VAL A 121 7.47 -7.81 -14.65
N ALA A 122 6.52 -8.30 -13.87
CA ALA A 122 6.63 -8.30 -12.42
C ALA A 122 7.69 -9.30 -11.95
N HIS A 123 8.69 -8.82 -11.22
CA HIS A 123 9.68 -9.66 -10.58
C HIS A 123 9.17 -10.20 -9.23
N THR A 124 8.56 -9.34 -8.42
CA THR A 124 7.94 -9.67 -7.12
C THR A 124 6.76 -8.71 -6.87
N ALA A 125 6.03 -8.88 -5.76
CA ALA A 125 4.95 -7.98 -5.37
C ALA A 125 4.82 -7.82 -3.85
N LEU A 126 4.52 -6.60 -3.42
CA LEU A 126 3.92 -6.29 -2.12
C LEU A 126 2.41 -6.51 -2.24
N VAL A 127 1.87 -7.44 -1.45
CA VAL A 127 0.48 -7.89 -1.52
C VAL A 127 -0.23 -7.61 -0.20
N HIS A 128 -1.36 -6.91 -0.29
CA HIS A 128 -2.33 -6.74 0.78
C HIS A 128 -3.54 -7.62 0.47
N ALA A 129 -3.95 -8.44 1.43
CA ALA A 129 -5.03 -9.40 1.22
C ALA A 129 -6.06 -9.33 2.35
N ASP A 130 -7.34 -9.43 2.02
CA ASP A 130 -8.37 -9.57 3.03
C ASP A 130 -8.42 -11.05 3.45
N GLY A 131 -8.05 -11.32 4.70
CA GLY A 131 -8.00 -12.69 5.24
C GLY A 131 -9.36 -13.39 5.30
N SER A 132 -10.47 -12.66 5.16
CA SER A 132 -11.81 -13.25 5.05
C SER A 132 -12.17 -13.70 3.63
N THR A 133 -11.32 -13.39 2.64
CA THR A 133 -11.54 -13.78 1.25
C THR A 133 -11.50 -15.31 1.11
N PRO A 134 -12.52 -15.93 0.49
CA PRO A 134 -12.48 -17.35 0.18
C PRO A 134 -11.24 -17.70 -0.66
N ASP A 135 -10.54 -18.76 -0.26
CA ASP A 135 -9.33 -19.22 -0.94
C ASP A 135 -8.22 -18.16 -1.08
N VAL A 136 -8.06 -17.29 -0.07
CA VAL A 136 -6.99 -16.27 -0.07
C VAL A 136 -5.59 -16.87 -0.27
N ALA A 137 -5.35 -18.09 0.24
CA ALA A 137 -4.09 -18.80 0.02
C ALA A 137 -3.87 -19.16 -1.45
N GLY A 138 -4.89 -19.67 -2.15
CA GLY A 138 -4.86 -19.91 -3.59
C GLY A 138 -4.63 -18.62 -4.38
N LEU A 139 -5.31 -17.53 -4.03
CA LEU A 139 -5.11 -16.23 -4.67
C LEU A 139 -3.68 -15.70 -4.51
N ILE A 140 -3.07 -15.86 -3.32
CA ILE A 140 -1.68 -15.48 -3.08
C ILE A 140 -0.72 -16.35 -3.91
N ALA A 141 -0.98 -17.66 -4.01
CA ALA A 141 -0.19 -18.56 -4.85
C ALA A 141 -0.29 -18.18 -6.34
N GLU A 142 -1.49 -17.90 -6.85
CA GLU A 142 -1.68 -17.40 -8.22
C GLU A 142 -0.95 -16.08 -8.46
N MET A 143 -0.93 -15.17 -7.47
CA MET A 143 -0.16 -13.92 -7.58
C MET A 143 1.34 -14.20 -7.67
N ALA A 144 1.86 -15.14 -6.87
CA ALA A 144 3.26 -15.55 -6.93
C ALA A 144 3.63 -16.11 -8.32
N GLU A 145 2.76 -16.93 -8.93
CA GLU A 145 2.94 -17.46 -10.29
C GLU A 145 2.95 -16.38 -11.39
N ARG A 146 2.35 -15.21 -11.13
CA ARG A 146 2.40 -14.07 -12.06
C ARG A 146 3.71 -13.30 -12.00
N THR A 147 4.58 -13.59 -11.03
CA THR A 147 5.88 -12.94 -10.86
C THR A 147 7.01 -13.85 -11.34
N THR A 148 8.11 -13.27 -11.85
CA THR A 148 9.24 -14.09 -12.32
C THR A 148 10.03 -14.74 -11.19
N SER A 149 9.99 -14.19 -9.96
CA SER A 149 10.69 -14.78 -8.82
C SER A 149 9.90 -15.91 -8.14
N GLY A 150 8.58 -16.00 -8.38
CA GLY A 150 7.69 -16.86 -7.59
C GLY A 150 7.56 -16.42 -6.13
N TYR A 151 8.04 -15.23 -5.78
CA TYR A 151 8.07 -14.70 -4.42
C TYR A 151 7.21 -13.44 -4.33
N VAL A 152 6.33 -13.42 -3.32
CA VAL A 152 5.52 -12.27 -2.92
C VAL A 152 5.65 -12.07 -1.42
N PHE A 153 5.41 -10.85 -0.95
CA PHE A 153 5.46 -10.49 0.45
C PHE A 153 4.37 -9.45 0.76
N GLY A 154 4.11 -9.17 2.03
CA GLY A 154 3.12 -8.19 2.43
C GLY A 154 2.38 -8.64 3.68
N GLY A 155 1.07 -8.41 3.72
CA GLY A 155 0.29 -8.67 4.92
C GLY A 155 -1.20 -8.86 4.68
N LEU A 156 -1.84 -9.55 5.61
CA LEU A 156 -3.30 -9.63 5.67
C LEU A 156 -3.85 -8.35 6.33
N SER A 157 -4.89 -7.78 5.75
CA SER A 157 -5.68 -6.73 6.40
C SER A 157 -6.21 -7.25 7.73
N ALA A 158 -5.97 -6.50 8.81
CA ALA A 158 -6.41 -6.87 10.15
C ALA A 158 -7.23 -5.71 10.73
N SER A 159 -8.48 -5.97 11.06
CA SER A 159 -9.41 -4.94 11.53
C SER A 159 -10.47 -5.56 12.41
N ARG A 160 -10.91 -4.84 13.44
CA ARG A 160 -12.10 -5.19 14.24
C ARG A 160 -13.41 -4.80 13.55
N GLY A 161 -13.31 -3.97 12.49
CA GLY A 161 -14.43 -3.52 11.68
C GLY A 161 -14.23 -3.89 10.20
N ALA A 162 -14.26 -2.89 9.32
CA ALA A 162 -14.03 -3.11 7.89
C ALA A 162 -12.55 -3.41 7.60
N SER A 163 -12.30 -4.47 6.82
CA SER A 163 -10.98 -4.80 6.26
C SER A 163 -10.83 -4.13 4.90
N VAL A 164 -10.17 -2.98 4.87
CA VAL A 164 -9.99 -2.17 3.67
C VAL A 164 -8.56 -2.19 3.14
N GLN A 165 -8.43 -2.07 1.83
CA GLN A 165 -7.17 -1.97 1.11
C GLN A 165 -7.17 -0.72 0.23
N PHE A 166 -6.01 -0.11 0.05
CA PHE A 166 -5.82 1.03 -0.85
C PHE A 166 -5.19 0.55 -2.15
N ALA A 167 -5.75 0.97 -3.28
CA ALA A 167 -5.12 0.78 -4.59
C ALA A 167 -5.56 1.86 -5.58
N VAL A 168 -4.62 2.68 -6.03
CA VAL A 168 -4.82 3.65 -7.11
C VAL A 168 -3.67 3.49 -8.08
N GLY A 169 -3.99 3.31 -9.36
CA GLY A 169 -3.00 3.21 -10.44
C GLY A 169 -3.19 4.32 -11.47
N GLY A 170 -2.21 5.21 -11.62
CA GLY A 170 -2.26 6.33 -12.58
C GLY A 170 -2.27 5.90 -14.05
N SER A 171 -1.84 4.66 -14.33
CA SER A 171 -1.74 4.09 -15.69
C SER A 171 -2.99 3.31 -16.14
N GLY A 172 -4.04 3.18 -15.32
CA GLY A 172 -5.26 2.51 -15.75
C GLY A 172 -6.10 1.88 -14.64
N ASN A 173 -7.00 2.68 -14.07
CA ASN A 173 -8.37 2.21 -13.93
C ASN A 173 -9.02 2.47 -15.29
N LEU A 174 -9.40 1.42 -16.05
CA LEU A 174 -10.05 1.59 -17.35
C LEU A 174 -11.19 2.61 -17.23
N ALA A 175 -11.06 3.73 -17.95
CA ALA A 175 -12.11 4.73 -18.07
C ALA A 175 -13.34 4.06 -18.68
N GLY A 176 -14.35 3.76 -17.85
CA GLY A 176 -15.54 3.02 -18.26
C GLY A 176 -16.25 2.27 -17.14
N GLN A 177 -15.58 1.97 -16.02
CA GLN A 177 -16.24 1.56 -14.78
C GLN A 177 -16.21 2.72 -13.79
N GLY A 178 -17.31 3.49 -13.77
CA GLY A 178 -17.42 4.76 -13.07
C GLY A 178 -17.10 4.65 -11.57
N ALA A 179 -16.48 5.71 -11.03
CA ALA A 179 -16.42 6.00 -9.61
C ALA A 179 -15.87 4.88 -8.69
N ALA A 180 -14.96 4.03 -9.18
CA ALA A 180 -14.22 3.16 -8.28
C ALA A 180 -13.29 4.05 -7.42
N GLY A 181 -13.67 4.29 -6.17
CA GLY A 181 -12.78 4.87 -5.18
C GLY A 181 -11.50 4.05 -5.04
N GLY A 182 -10.44 4.64 -4.51
CA GLY A 182 -9.16 3.94 -4.29
C GLY A 182 -9.15 3.00 -3.09
N VAL A 183 -10.31 2.71 -2.49
CA VAL A 183 -10.49 1.88 -1.31
C VAL A 183 -11.35 0.66 -1.65
N PHE A 184 -10.82 -0.53 -1.39
CA PHE A 184 -11.45 -1.81 -1.69
C PHE A 184 -11.60 -2.67 -0.43
N ALA A 185 -12.50 -3.64 -0.48
CA ALA A 185 -12.64 -4.70 0.50
C ALA A 185 -12.71 -6.05 -0.21
N GLY A 186 -12.20 -7.11 0.42
CA GLY A 186 -12.07 -8.43 -0.21
C GLY A 186 -10.94 -8.52 -1.24
N GLY A 187 -10.49 -9.74 -1.51
CA GLY A 187 -9.50 -10.03 -2.54
C GLY A 187 -8.10 -9.53 -2.20
N LEU A 188 -7.35 -9.26 -3.27
CA LEU A 188 -5.96 -8.80 -3.23
C LEU A 188 -5.82 -7.42 -3.88
N SER A 189 -4.91 -6.63 -3.33
CA SER A 189 -4.34 -5.46 -3.97
C SER A 189 -2.88 -5.31 -3.58
N GLY A 190 -2.18 -4.35 -4.18
CA GLY A 190 -0.78 -4.15 -3.86
C GLY A 190 0.01 -3.47 -4.97
N VAL A 191 1.32 -3.67 -4.92
CA VAL A 191 2.27 -3.14 -5.90
C VAL A 191 3.17 -4.27 -6.39
N ALA A 192 3.18 -4.49 -7.69
CA ALA A 192 4.17 -5.33 -8.34
C ALA A 192 5.41 -4.51 -8.70
N PHE A 193 6.59 -5.10 -8.55
CA PHE A 193 7.89 -4.45 -8.80
C PHE A 193 8.66 -5.17 -9.90
N GLY A 194 9.29 -4.41 -10.79
CA GLY A 194 10.23 -4.90 -11.78
C GLY A 194 11.56 -5.32 -11.16
N ALA A 195 12.40 -6.02 -11.94
CA ALA A 195 13.65 -6.60 -11.44
C ALA A 195 14.71 -5.54 -11.05
N ASP A 196 14.62 -4.31 -11.58
CA ASP A 196 15.58 -3.25 -11.26
C ASP A 196 15.18 -2.41 -10.04
N VAL A 197 14.08 -2.76 -9.36
CA VAL A 197 13.77 -2.17 -8.05
C VAL A 197 14.60 -2.89 -6.98
N PRO A 198 15.58 -2.23 -6.33
CA PRO A 198 16.39 -2.86 -5.31
C PRO A 198 15.56 -3.08 -4.05
N LEU A 199 15.14 -4.32 -3.84
CA LEU A 199 14.21 -4.70 -2.78
C LEU A 199 14.81 -5.77 -1.89
N LEU A 200 14.78 -5.53 -0.57
CA LEU A 200 15.04 -6.54 0.44
C LEU A 200 13.77 -6.73 1.26
N SER A 201 13.17 -7.90 1.13
CA SER A 201 12.07 -8.33 1.99
C SER A 201 12.49 -9.51 2.84
N ARG A 202 12.11 -9.48 4.12
CA ARG A 202 12.20 -10.62 5.02
C ARG A 202 10.94 -10.69 5.85
N VAL A 203 10.43 -11.90 6.02
CA VAL A 203 9.34 -12.18 6.93
C VAL A 203 9.93 -12.20 8.35
N THR A 204 9.49 -11.28 9.20
CA THR A 204 9.88 -11.24 10.62
C THR A 204 9.00 -12.13 11.49
N GLN A 205 7.92 -12.69 10.94
CA GLN A 205 6.99 -13.55 11.66
C GLN A 205 7.21 -15.03 11.30
N GLY A 206 7.89 -15.73 12.19
CA GLY A 206 7.84 -17.19 12.28
C GLY A 206 6.62 -17.61 13.10
N CYS A 207 5.41 -17.40 12.57
CA CYS A 207 4.20 -17.94 13.20
C CYS A 207 3.90 -19.31 12.59
N GLN A 208 4.00 -20.35 13.42
CA GLN A 208 3.45 -21.65 13.10
C GLN A 208 1.95 -21.61 13.42
N PRO A 209 1.06 -21.97 12.49
CA PRO A 209 -0.36 -22.09 12.81
C PRO A 209 -0.54 -23.11 13.94
N VAL A 210 -1.25 -22.70 14.99
CA VAL A 210 -1.67 -23.58 16.09
C VAL A 210 -3.15 -23.92 15.86
N GLY A 211 -3.40 -25.10 15.31
CA GLY A 211 -4.75 -25.60 15.02
C GLY A 211 -4.73 -26.56 13.83
N ALA A 212 -5.40 -27.71 13.97
CA ALA A 212 -5.52 -28.77 12.97
C ALA A 212 -6.76 -28.60 12.09
#